data_AF-A0A354P847-F1
#
_entry.id   AF-A0A354P847-F1
#
_cell.length_a   1.000
_cell.length_b   1.000
_cell.length_c   1.000
_cell.angle_alpha   90.00
_cell.angle_beta   90.00
_cell.angle_gamma   90.00
#
_symmetry.space_group_name_H-M   'P 1'
#
loop_
_entity.id
_entity.type
_entity.pdbx_description
1 polymer ?
#
loop_
_entity_poly.entity_id
_entity_poly.type
_entity_poly.pdbx_seq_one_letter_code
_entity_poly.pdbx_strand_id
1 'polypeptide(L)'
;MPLPPVLLLLATILINGFAFSAVKAQPQNEVLAPEVVRGIAKEAYVYGFQVVDNLRIQHSYFADRQSPDFKAAYNQLLNIPRVYTPDDKAVQSPNSDSPYSFIGFDLRTEPIVITIPKIEQSRYWSLQPTELRPAVLQRPSVGGGIADAWADFDGIKRRIDKGEVTSGDLFGTREYLKNNSLYRMAAAVLGIYGNSKAEAMYPAYFVDSEGNKLIGANRYELRFPPGQLPPVGASWSLTMYDQPASLLVSSPIERDLLNSKMLEQFHYDADGGLTLLLRSP
;
A
#
# COMPACT_ATOMS: atom_id res chain seq x y z
N MET A 1 -3.50 55.95 37.35
CA MET A 1 -3.39 54.80 38.25
C MET A 1 -2.37 53.82 37.65
N PRO A 2 -1.13 53.78 38.16
CA PRO A 2 -0.15 52.78 37.75
C PRO A 2 -0.33 51.49 38.54
N LEU A 3 -0.24 50.34 37.86
CA LEU A 3 -0.27 48.99 38.41
C LEU A 3 0.90 48.78 39.40
N PRO A 4 0.72 47.98 40.47
CA PRO A 4 1.77 47.74 41.46
C PRO A 4 2.88 46.81 40.90
N PRO A 5 4.12 46.91 41.41
CA PRO A 5 5.25 46.12 40.95
C PRO A 5 5.12 44.66 41.39
N VAL A 6 5.29 43.74 40.42
CA VAL A 6 5.36 42.30 40.65
C VAL A 6 6.65 41.99 41.42
N LEU A 7 6.49 41.46 42.64
CA LEU A 7 7.59 40.92 43.45
C LEU A 7 8.21 39.73 42.71
N LEU A 8 9.47 39.87 42.28
CA LEU A 8 10.28 38.76 41.81
C LEU A 8 10.75 37.96 43.03
N LEU A 9 10.18 36.77 43.24
CA LEU A 9 10.61 35.86 44.29
C LEU A 9 11.96 35.23 43.88
N LEU A 10 13.06 35.81 44.35
CA LEU A 10 14.39 35.18 44.30
C LEU A 10 14.43 34.06 45.34
N ALA A 11 14.15 32.83 44.90
CA ALA A 11 14.37 31.64 45.70
C ALA A 11 15.87 31.35 45.77
N THR A 12 16.52 31.75 46.86
CA THR A 12 17.90 31.38 47.18
C THR A 12 17.93 29.90 47.56
N ILE A 13 18.23 29.02 46.60
CA ILE A 13 18.53 27.62 46.89
C ILE A 13 19.94 27.57 47.48
N LEU A 14 20.04 27.26 48.78
CA LEU A 14 21.27 26.82 49.43
C LEU A 14 21.67 25.46 48.83
N ILE A 15 22.56 25.48 47.84
CA ILE A 15 23.21 24.27 47.33
C ILE A 15 24.37 23.96 48.27
N ASN A 16 24.17 22.97 49.16
CA ASN A 16 25.26 22.33 49.89
C ASN A 16 26.26 21.76 48.88
N GLY A 17 27.54 22.05 49.10
CA GLY A 17 28.65 21.75 48.20
C GLY A 17 28.71 20.28 47.77
N PHE A 18 28.32 20.03 46.53
CA PHE A 18 28.85 18.92 45.76
C PHE A 18 30.04 19.43 44.97
N ALA A 19 31.19 18.78 45.13
CA ALA A 19 32.34 19.00 44.26
C ALA A 19 31.92 18.68 42.83
N PHE A 20 31.86 19.71 41.97
CA PHE A 20 31.76 19.52 40.53
C PHE A 20 33.11 18.97 40.06
N SER A 21 33.22 17.65 39.92
CA SER A 21 34.17 17.09 38.98
C SER A 21 33.74 17.59 37.60
N ALA A 22 34.58 18.40 36.96
CA ALA A 22 34.37 18.79 35.57
C ALA A 22 34.27 17.51 34.73
N VAL A 23 33.06 17.17 34.31
CA VAL A 23 32.84 16.15 33.29
C VAL A 23 33.48 16.71 32.03
N LYS A 24 34.67 16.20 31.68
CA LYS A 24 35.22 16.42 30.34
C LYS A 24 34.18 15.89 29.36
N ALA A 25 33.57 16.78 28.60
CA ALA A 25 32.81 16.39 27.41
C ALA A 25 33.77 15.62 26.51
N GLN A 26 33.58 14.30 26.41
CA GLN A 26 34.21 13.54 25.34
C GLN A 26 33.56 13.96 24.03
N PRO A 27 34.33 14.26 22.97
CA PRO A 27 33.75 14.58 21.68
C PRO A 27 32.97 13.36 21.18
N GLN A 28 31.66 13.49 21.07
CA GLN A 28 30.73 12.47 20.61
C GLN A 28 30.73 12.39 19.07
N ASN A 29 31.92 12.38 18.47
CA ASN A 29 32.12 12.16 17.04
C ASN A 29 32.92 10.87 16.86
N GLU A 30 32.33 9.76 17.30
CA GLU A 30 32.79 8.44 16.88
C GLU A 30 32.37 8.28 15.42
N VAL A 31 33.34 8.30 14.51
CA VAL A 31 33.10 8.07 13.09
C VAL A 31 32.67 6.60 12.96
N LEU A 32 31.37 6.37 12.72
CA LEU A 32 30.82 5.03 12.55
C LEU A 32 31.52 4.31 11.38
N ALA A 33 31.79 3.02 11.55
CA ALA A 33 32.36 2.19 10.49
C ALA A 33 31.44 2.19 9.24
N PRO A 34 31.99 2.22 8.02
CA PRO A 34 31.19 2.28 6.79
C PRO A 34 30.09 1.21 6.69
N GLU A 35 30.34 0.02 7.20
CA GLU A 35 29.41 -1.11 7.24
C GLU A 35 28.22 -0.82 8.16
N VAL A 36 28.47 -0.20 9.32
CA VAL A 36 27.44 0.22 10.26
C VAL A 36 26.58 1.31 9.63
N VAL A 37 27.20 2.29 8.96
CA VAL A 37 26.47 3.35 8.25
C VAL A 37 25.61 2.76 7.13
N ARG A 38 26.14 1.79 6.36
CA ARG A 38 25.39 1.10 5.30
C ARG A 38 24.18 0.33 5.84
N GLY A 39 24.34 -0.39 6.96
CA GLY A 39 23.26 -1.09 7.65
C GLY A 39 22.15 -0.13 8.12
N ILE A 40 22.52 0.95 8.80
CA ILE A 40 21.59 2.00 9.24
C ILE A 40 20.85 2.61 8.04
N ALA A 41 21.57 2.92 6.95
CA ALA A 41 20.97 3.47 5.74
C ALA A 41 19.94 2.52 5.11
N LYS A 42 20.23 1.21 5.07
CA LYS A 42 19.28 0.18 4.61
C LYS A 42 18.01 0.16 5.46
N GLU A 43 18.17 0.05 6.78
CA GLU A 43 17.04 -0.04 7.71
C GLU A 43 16.17 1.23 7.67
N ALA A 44 16.80 2.41 7.66
CA ALA A 44 16.12 3.68 7.54
C ALA A 44 15.35 3.80 6.21
N TYR A 45 15.93 3.33 5.11
CA TYR A 45 15.28 3.32 3.80
C TYR A 45 14.06 2.40 3.79
N VAL A 46 14.22 1.13 4.21
CA VAL A 46 13.13 0.15 4.27
C VAL A 46 11.98 0.65 5.16
N TYR A 47 12.30 1.20 6.34
CA TYR A 47 11.30 1.74 7.24
C TYR A 47 10.59 2.97 6.66
N GLY A 48 11.35 3.90 6.09
CA GLY A 48 10.87 5.19 5.59
C GLY A 48 10.13 5.13 4.25
N PHE A 49 10.36 4.09 3.43
CA PHE A 49 9.83 3.99 2.06
C PHE A 49 8.33 4.26 2.00
N GLN A 50 7.54 3.52 2.79
CA GLN A 50 6.08 3.65 2.80
C GLN A 50 5.60 5.04 3.26
N VAL A 51 6.35 5.73 4.12
CA VAL A 51 5.99 7.06 4.62
C VAL A 51 6.18 8.08 3.51
N VAL A 52 7.30 7.99 2.80
CA VAL A 52 7.61 8.84 1.66
C VAL A 52 6.61 8.59 0.52
N ASP A 53 6.30 7.33 0.22
CA ASP A 53 5.35 7.00 -0.85
C ASP A 53 3.92 7.41 -0.52
N ASN A 54 3.49 7.23 0.73
CA ASN A 54 2.21 7.76 1.21
C ASN A 54 2.14 9.29 1.09
N LEU A 55 3.20 10.01 1.50
CA LEU A 55 3.26 11.47 1.37
C LEU A 55 3.20 11.92 -0.08
N ARG A 56 3.85 11.20 -1.00
CA ARG A 56 3.76 11.45 -2.44
C ARG A 56 2.30 11.37 -2.92
N ILE A 57 1.56 10.33 -2.52
CA ILE A 57 0.15 10.16 -2.90
C ILE A 57 -0.74 11.20 -2.22
N GLN A 58 -0.54 11.47 -0.94
CA GLN A 58 -1.28 12.51 -0.22
C GLN A 58 -1.14 13.87 -0.90
N HIS A 59 0.10 14.20 -1.30
CA HIS A 59 0.37 15.42 -2.04
C HIS A 59 -0.33 15.44 -3.40
N SER A 60 -0.16 14.42 -4.23
CA SER A 60 -0.74 14.41 -5.59
C SER A 60 -2.26 14.34 -5.59
N TYR A 61 -2.87 13.55 -4.70
CA TYR A 61 -4.33 13.34 -4.72
C TYR A 61 -5.10 14.45 -4.00
N PHE A 62 -4.53 15.08 -2.96
CA PHE A 62 -5.30 15.95 -2.07
C PHE A 62 -4.74 17.36 -1.84
N ALA A 63 -3.44 17.60 -2.10
CA ALA A 63 -2.81 18.90 -1.89
C ALA A 63 -2.60 19.68 -3.20
N ASP A 64 -2.05 19.00 -4.21
CA ASP A 64 -1.66 19.62 -5.48
C ASP A 64 -2.80 19.62 -6.48
N ARG A 65 -3.50 20.75 -6.57
CA ARG A 65 -4.63 20.96 -7.50
C ARG A 65 -4.22 20.95 -8.98
N GLN A 66 -2.93 21.00 -9.29
CA GLN A 66 -2.41 20.93 -10.66
C GLN A 66 -1.99 19.52 -11.05
N SER A 67 -1.95 18.59 -10.09
CA SER A 67 -1.63 17.19 -10.38
C SER A 67 -2.68 16.58 -11.32
N PRO A 68 -2.28 15.83 -12.35
CA PRO A 68 -3.22 15.06 -13.16
C PRO A 68 -3.97 13.99 -12.35
N ASP A 69 -3.44 13.62 -11.18
CA ASP A 69 -4.03 12.63 -10.28
C ASP A 69 -4.89 13.26 -9.16
N PHE A 70 -5.05 14.58 -9.15
CA PHE A 70 -5.82 15.28 -8.12
C PHE A 70 -7.24 14.73 -8.02
N LYS A 71 -7.67 14.39 -6.80
CA LYS A 71 -8.98 13.79 -6.51
C LYS A 71 -9.93 14.81 -5.91
N ALA A 72 -9.56 15.38 -4.76
CA ALA A 72 -10.37 16.37 -4.04
C ALA A 72 -9.49 17.11 -3.04
N ALA A 73 -9.94 18.26 -2.51
CA ALA A 73 -9.26 18.86 -1.37
C ALA A 73 -9.38 17.95 -0.12
N TYR A 74 -8.47 18.13 0.85
CA TYR A 74 -8.63 17.50 2.16
C TYR A 74 -10.03 17.71 2.74
N ASN A 75 -10.54 16.67 3.40
CA ASN A 75 -11.86 16.61 4.03
C ASN A 75 -13.04 16.71 3.06
N GLN A 76 -12.80 16.54 1.75
CA GLN A 76 -13.85 16.44 0.74
C GLN A 76 -13.87 15.03 0.13
N LEU A 77 -15.07 14.49 -0.03
CA LEU A 77 -15.29 13.18 -0.64
C LEU A 77 -15.44 13.32 -2.16
N LEU A 78 -14.58 12.62 -2.90
CA LEU A 78 -14.80 12.35 -4.32
C LEU A 78 -15.44 10.98 -4.46
N ASN A 79 -16.52 10.89 -5.24
CA ASN A 79 -17.10 9.63 -5.69
C ASN A 79 -16.85 9.48 -7.19
N ILE A 80 -16.31 8.33 -7.61
CA ILE A 80 -16.16 7.94 -9.01
C ILE A 80 -17.19 6.84 -9.26
N PRO A 81 -18.38 7.14 -9.81
CA PRO A 81 -19.50 6.20 -9.90
C PRO A 81 -19.40 5.24 -11.10
N ARG A 82 -18.17 4.96 -11.55
CA ARG A 82 -17.84 3.99 -12.58
C ARG A 82 -16.64 3.16 -12.12
N VAL A 83 -16.48 1.99 -12.72
CA VAL A 83 -15.25 1.20 -12.56
C VAL A 83 -14.11 1.85 -13.33
N TYR A 84 -12.88 1.50 -12.97
CA TYR A 84 -11.70 1.98 -13.69
C TYR A 84 -11.56 1.28 -15.05
N THR A 85 -11.04 2.02 -16.02
CA THR A 85 -10.74 1.57 -17.38
C THR A 85 -9.23 1.71 -17.65
N PRO A 86 -8.72 1.22 -18.79
CA PRO A 86 -7.31 1.44 -19.19
C PRO A 86 -6.85 2.90 -19.23
N ASP A 87 -7.78 3.87 -19.28
CA ASP A 87 -7.47 5.30 -19.23
C ASP A 87 -7.13 5.78 -17.81
N ASP A 88 -7.53 5.05 -16.77
CA ASP A 88 -7.27 5.40 -15.37
C ASP A 88 -5.89 4.88 -14.93
N LYS A 89 -4.91 5.77 -14.88
CA LYS A 89 -3.49 5.42 -14.62
C LYS A 89 -2.97 5.80 -13.23
N ALA A 90 -3.81 6.46 -12.42
CA ALA A 90 -3.41 7.02 -11.13
C ALA A 90 -3.10 5.93 -10.08
N VAL A 91 -3.78 4.79 -10.16
CA VAL A 91 -3.66 3.66 -9.22
C VAL A 91 -3.01 2.50 -9.95
N GLN A 92 -2.00 1.91 -9.33
CA GLN A 92 -1.35 0.70 -9.85
C GLN A 92 -2.24 -0.53 -9.62
N SER A 93 -2.36 -1.41 -10.61
CA SER A 93 -3.22 -2.59 -10.59
C SER A 93 -4.64 -2.28 -10.08
N PRO A 94 -5.34 -1.29 -10.69
CA PRO A 94 -6.61 -0.84 -10.16
C PRO A 94 -7.66 -1.93 -10.30
N ASN A 95 -8.54 -2.01 -9.31
CA ASN A 95 -9.71 -2.87 -9.40
C ASN A 95 -10.68 -2.32 -10.45
N SER A 96 -11.22 -3.20 -11.29
CA SER A 96 -12.24 -2.89 -12.30
C SER A 96 -13.63 -3.47 -11.98
N ASP A 97 -13.84 -4.02 -10.77
CA ASP A 97 -15.12 -4.62 -10.34
C ASP A 97 -15.98 -3.73 -9.41
N SER A 98 -15.39 -2.67 -8.85
CA SER A 98 -16.02 -1.81 -7.85
C SER A 98 -15.70 -0.33 -8.11
N PRO A 99 -16.70 0.59 -8.04
CA PRO A 99 -16.46 2.03 -8.06
C PRO A 99 -15.67 2.50 -6.83
N TYR A 100 -14.92 3.59 -6.98
CA TYR A 100 -14.07 4.15 -5.92
C TYR A 100 -14.65 5.42 -5.30
N SER A 101 -14.36 5.61 -4.02
CA SER A 101 -14.51 6.90 -3.35
C SER A 101 -13.20 7.26 -2.65
N PHE A 102 -12.78 8.52 -2.75
CA PHE A 102 -11.52 9.02 -2.17
C PHE A 102 -11.78 10.18 -1.23
N ILE A 103 -11.11 10.17 -0.09
CA ILE A 103 -11.05 11.28 0.84
C ILE A 103 -9.67 11.28 1.52
N GLY A 104 -9.04 12.46 1.54
CA GLY A 104 -7.87 12.72 2.36
C GLY A 104 -8.32 13.31 3.69
N PHE A 105 -7.99 12.68 4.81
CA PHE A 105 -8.36 13.17 6.13
C PHE A 105 -7.29 14.12 6.70
N ASP A 106 -7.69 15.34 7.03
CA ASP A 106 -6.98 16.26 7.91
C ASP A 106 -7.74 16.39 9.23
N LEU A 107 -7.23 15.70 10.24
CA LEU A 107 -7.83 15.60 11.58
C LEU A 107 -7.16 16.54 12.60
N ARG A 108 -6.33 17.49 12.16
CA ARG A 108 -5.55 18.36 13.07
C ARG A 108 -6.42 19.35 13.86
N THR A 109 -7.57 19.74 13.30
CA THR A 109 -8.44 20.77 13.87
C THR A 109 -9.70 20.20 14.52
N GLU A 110 -10.32 19.23 13.87
CA GLU A 110 -11.59 18.65 14.32
C GLU A 110 -11.78 17.21 13.80
N PRO A 111 -12.59 16.38 14.50
CA PRO A 111 -12.92 15.05 14.01
C PRO A 111 -13.82 15.11 12.77
N ILE A 112 -13.72 14.08 11.93
CA ILE A 112 -14.56 13.92 10.73
C ILE A 112 -15.54 12.78 10.94
N VAL A 113 -16.80 13.02 10.60
CA VAL A 113 -17.87 12.01 10.62
C VAL A 113 -18.17 11.59 9.19
N ILE A 114 -18.08 10.28 8.91
CA ILE A 114 -18.50 9.70 7.63
C ILE A 114 -19.84 9.01 7.86
N THR A 115 -20.87 9.48 7.17
CA THR A 115 -22.18 8.84 7.17
C THR A 115 -22.31 7.92 5.97
N ILE A 116 -22.49 6.62 6.22
CA ILE A 116 -22.75 5.63 5.17
C ILE A 116 -24.26 5.51 4.98
N PRO A 117 -24.80 5.74 3.78
CA PRO A 117 -26.22 5.55 3.52
C PRO A 117 -26.59 4.07 3.66
N LYS A 118 -27.88 3.76 3.71
CA LYS A 118 -28.34 2.37 3.62
C LYS A 118 -27.87 1.77 2.30
N ILE A 119 -27.09 0.70 2.37
CA ILE A 119 -26.64 -0.09 1.22
C ILE A 119 -27.42 -1.41 1.20
N GLU A 120 -27.82 -1.86 0.03
CA GLU A 120 -28.49 -3.15 -0.16
C GLU A 120 -27.59 -4.30 0.31
N GLN A 121 -28.16 -5.30 0.97
CA GLN A 121 -27.38 -6.41 1.53
C GLN A 121 -26.59 -7.20 0.47
N SER A 122 -27.10 -7.26 -0.75
CA SER A 122 -26.46 -7.94 -1.90
C SER A 122 -25.30 -7.14 -2.50
N ARG A 123 -25.13 -5.87 -2.12
CA ARG A 123 -24.08 -5.00 -2.65
C ARG A 123 -22.90 -4.96 -1.70
N TYR A 124 -21.80 -5.57 -2.13
CA TYR A 124 -20.51 -5.45 -1.46
C TYR A 124 -20.06 -3.99 -1.41
N TRP A 125 -19.52 -3.58 -0.26
CA TRP A 125 -18.86 -2.30 -0.04
C TRP A 125 -17.87 -2.45 1.12
N SER A 126 -16.82 -1.63 1.12
CA SER A 126 -15.88 -1.54 2.23
C SER A 126 -15.41 -0.09 2.42
N LEU A 127 -15.10 0.27 3.67
CA LEU A 127 -14.47 1.54 4.03
C LEU A 127 -13.14 1.22 4.70
N GLN A 128 -12.04 1.66 4.07
CA GLN A 128 -10.70 1.40 4.57
C GLN A 128 -9.95 2.70 4.86
N PRO A 129 -9.89 3.15 6.13
CA PRO A 129 -8.98 4.20 6.53
C PRO A 129 -7.55 3.65 6.65
N THR A 130 -6.58 4.39 6.11
CA THR A 130 -5.15 4.08 6.22
C THR A 130 -4.42 5.22 6.90
N GLU A 131 -3.58 4.92 7.90
CA GLU A 131 -2.87 5.94 8.68
C GLU A 131 -1.45 6.23 8.16
N LEU A 132 -1.06 7.50 8.23
CA LEU A 132 0.34 7.92 8.18
C LEU A 132 0.81 8.16 9.62
N ARG A 133 1.96 7.57 10.01
CA ARG A 133 2.68 8.01 11.20
C ARG A 133 4.08 8.46 10.78
N PRO A 134 4.57 9.62 11.26
CA PRO A 134 5.90 10.09 10.92
C PRO A 134 6.95 9.07 11.36
N ALA A 135 7.89 8.81 10.46
CA ALA A 135 9.15 8.16 10.77
C ALA A 135 10.14 9.20 11.30
N VAL A 136 10.74 8.98 12.46
CA VAL A 136 11.93 9.76 12.87
C VAL A 136 13.11 9.21 12.08
N LEU A 137 13.37 9.79 10.91
CA LEU A 137 14.53 9.45 10.10
C LEU A 137 15.69 10.39 10.47
N GLN A 138 16.67 9.86 11.20
CA GLN A 138 17.98 10.49 11.28
C GLN A 138 18.79 10.06 10.05
N ARG A 139 19.34 11.03 9.31
CA ARG A 139 20.01 10.78 8.02
C ARG A 139 21.39 10.14 8.25
N PRO A 140 21.72 9.11 7.47
CA PRO A 140 22.95 9.17 6.67
C PRO A 140 22.70 8.93 5.18
N SER A 141 23.39 9.69 4.35
CA SER A 141 23.42 9.56 2.89
C SER A 141 24.41 8.47 2.48
N VAL A 142 23.96 7.25 2.22
CA VAL A 142 24.81 6.20 1.60
C VAL A 142 24.01 5.38 0.60
N GLY A 143 24.38 5.46 -0.68
CA GLY A 143 23.72 4.72 -1.77
C GLY A 143 23.80 3.19 -1.64
N GLY A 144 24.82 2.65 -0.97
CA GLY A 144 24.99 1.20 -0.78
C GLY A 144 23.90 0.54 0.06
N GLY A 145 23.40 1.21 1.11
CA GLY A 145 22.31 0.66 1.93
C GLY A 145 20.96 0.64 1.20
N ILE A 146 20.74 1.62 0.32
CA ILE A 146 19.56 1.66 -0.54
C ILE A 146 19.57 0.49 -1.53
N ALA A 147 20.71 0.21 -2.15
CA ALA A 147 20.85 -0.93 -3.05
C ALA A 147 20.54 -2.28 -2.34
N ASP A 148 21.00 -2.44 -1.10
CA ASP A 148 20.71 -3.64 -0.31
C ASP A 148 19.21 -3.76 0.03
N ALA A 149 18.53 -2.65 0.30
CA ALA A 149 17.09 -2.66 0.55
C ALA A 149 16.31 -3.16 -0.68
N TRP A 150 16.71 -2.75 -1.87
CA TRP A 150 16.13 -3.24 -3.12
C TRP A 150 16.48 -4.71 -3.39
N ALA A 151 17.68 -5.16 -3.06
CA ALA A 151 18.04 -6.58 -3.14
C ALA A 151 17.21 -7.46 -2.18
N ASP A 152 16.93 -6.96 -0.96
CA ASP A 152 16.04 -7.61 0.00
C ASP A 152 14.60 -7.66 -0.53
N PHE A 153 14.12 -6.57 -1.14
CA PHE A 153 12.83 -6.54 -1.84
C PHE A 153 12.76 -7.56 -2.98
N ASP A 154 13.79 -7.66 -3.82
CA ASP A 154 13.85 -8.65 -4.91
C ASP A 154 13.79 -10.09 -4.35
N GLY A 155 14.35 -10.31 -3.16
CA GLY A 155 14.19 -11.55 -2.40
C GLY A 155 12.73 -11.85 -2.07
N ILE A 156 11.99 -10.86 -1.56
CA ILE A 156 10.55 -10.99 -1.33
C ILE A 156 9.79 -11.22 -2.64
N LYS A 157 10.12 -10.49 -3.71
CA LYS A 157 9.47 -10.64 -5.01
C LYS A 157 9.62 -12.07 -5.57
N ARG A 158 10.80 -12.68 -5.47
CA ARG A 158 11.01 -14.09 -5.86
C ARG A 158 10.16 -15.07 -5.05
N ARG A 159 9.93 -14.79 -3.76
CA ARG A 159 9.07 -15.62 -2.90
C ARG A 159 7.60 -15.47 -3.26
N ILE A 160 7.18 -14.25 -3.64
CA ILE A 160 5.84 -13.98 -4.19
C ILE A 160 5.64 -14.75 -5.50
N ASP A 161 6.63 -14.72 -6.40
CA ASP A 161 6.56 -15.42 -7.70
C ASP A 161 6.45 -16.94 -7.55
N LYS A 162 6.89 -17.49 -6.42
CA LYS A 162 6.75 -18.90 -6.05
C LYS A 162 5.49 -19.20 -5.23
N GLY A 163 4.69 -18.19 -4.88
CA GLY A 163 3.53 -18.32 -4.00
C GLY A 163 3.85 -18.55 -2.52
N GLU A 164 5.11 -18.38 -2.09
CA GLU A 164 5.55 -18.54 -0.70
C GLU A 164 5.18 -17.32 0.19
N VAL A 165 4.95 -16.17 -0.45
CA VAL A 165 4.47 -14.93 0.18
C VAL A 165 3.30 -14.42 -0.64
N THR A 166 2.20 -14.08 0.00
CA THR A 166 0.97 -13.62 -0.65
C THR A 166 0.66 -12.18 -0.27
N SER A 167 -0.24 -11.52 -1.01
CA SER A 167 -0.78 -10.21 -0.60
C SER A 167 -1.35 -10.23 0.82
N GLY A 168 -1.97 -11.35 1.22
CA GLY A 168 -2.47 -11.53 2.58
C GLY A 168 -1.41 -11.48 3.68
N ASP A 169 -0.14 -11.74 3.37
CA ASP A 169 0.98 -11.64 4.32
C ASP A 169 1.57 -10.22 4.40
N LEU A 170 1.38 -9.42 3.34
CA LEU A 170 1.98 -8.10 3.19
C LEU A 170 1.08 -6.97 3.74
N PHE A 171 -0.24 -7.16 3.70
CA PHE A 171 -1.22 -6.16 4.10
C PHE A 171 -1.93 -6.51 5.41
N GLY A 172 -2.03 -5.54 6.31
CA GLY A 172 -2.75 -5.69 7.56
C GLY A 172 -2.38 -4.62 8.58
N THR A 173 -2.84 -4.80 9.81
CA THR A 173 -2.47 -3.92 10.92
C THR A 173 -0.99 -4.09 11.26
N ARG A 174 -0.40 -3.12 11.97
CA ARG A 174 0.97 -3.23 12.48
C ARG A 174 1.17 -4.45 13.38
N GLU A 175 0.16 -4.78 14.18
CA GLU A 175 0.14 -5.95 15.04
C GLU A 175 0.19 -7.24 14.20
N TYR A 176 -0.66 -7.34 13.18
CA TYR A 176 -0.66 -8.46 12.25
C TYR A 176 0.71 -8.65 11.58
N LEU A 177 1.28 -7.55 11.06
CA LEU A 177 2.58 -7.55 10.38
C LEU A 177 3.76 -7.65 11.35
N LYS A 178 3.53 -7.65 12.67
CA LYS A 178 4.58 -7.61 13.70
C LYS A 178 5.62 -6.51 13.45
N ASN A 179 5.16 -5.36 12.93
CA ASN A 179 6.00 -4.25 12.48
C ASN A 179 7.08 -4.60 11.43
N ASN A 180 6.90 -5.65 10.62
CA ASN A 180 7.85 -6.01 9.57
C ASN A 180 7.96 -4.91 8.50
N SER A 181 9.00 -4.08 8.60
CA SER A 181 9.23 -2.96 7.70
C SER A 181 9.51 -3.38 6.26
N LEU A 182 10.15 -4.53 6.04
CA LEU A 182 10.42 -5.02 4.70
C LEU A 182 9.13 -5.45 3.99
N TYR A 183 8.21 -6.11 4.69
CA TYR A 183 6.90 -6.46 4.14
C TYR A 183 6.06 -5.22 3.86
N ARG A 184 6.15 -4.19 4.72
CA ARG A 184 5.50 -2.90 4.50
C ARG A 184 6.08 -2.12 3.31
N MET A 185 7.40 -2.19 3.11
CA MET A 185 8.04 -1.66 1.90
C MET A 185 7.56 -2.43 0.67
N ALA A 186 7.59 -3.77 0.70
CA ALA A 186 7.13 -4.60 -0.41
C ALA A 186 5.66 -4.32 -0.77
N ALA A 187 4.79 -4.19 0.23
CA ALA A 187 3.40 -3.79 0.08
C ALA A 187 3.26 -2.43 -0.63
N ALA A 188 4.05 -1.43 -0.21
CA ALA A 188 4.01 -0.11 -0.82
C ALA A 188 4.51 -0.12 -2.27
N VAL A 189 5.58 -0.87 -2.57
CA VAL A 189 6.12 -1.02 -3.94
C VAL A 189 5.16 -1.74 -4.87
N LEU A 190 4.42 -2.74 -4.39
CA LEU A 190 3.58 -3.62 -5.21
C LEU A 190 2.12 -3.17 -5.31
N GLY A 191 1.71 -2.19 -4.50
CA GLY A 191 0.32 -1.71 -4.45
C GLY A 191 -0.01 -1.13 -3.08
N ILE A 192 0.48 0.07 -2.80
CA ILE A 192 0.16 0.77 -1.54
C ILE A 192 -1.36 0.89 -1.35
N TYR A 193 -1.81 0.72 -0.11
CA TYR A 193 -3.23 0.64 0.30
C TYR A 193 -3.97 -0.64 -0.12
N GLY A 194 -3.25 -1.73 -0.42
CA GLY A 194 -3.88 -3.05 -0.56
C GLY A 194 -4.65 -3.48 0.70
N ASN A 195 -5.72 -4.23 0.49
CA ASN A 195 -6.60 -4.72 1.55
C ASN A 195 -5.96 -5.82 2.40
N SER A 196 -6.40 -5.92 3.66
CA SER A 196 -6.04 -7.04 4.54
C SER A 196 -6.60 -8.35 4.01
N LYS A 197 -5.97 -9.48 4.40
CA LYS A 197 -6.39 -10.83 4.00
C LYS A 197 -7.88 -11.12 4.25
N ALA A 198 -8.42 -10.61 5.36
CA ALA A 198 -9.82 -10.84 5.73
C ALA A 198 -10.82 -10.10 4.82
N GLU A 199 -10.36 -9.03 4.17
CA GLU A 199 -11.18 -8.18 3.32
C GLU A 199 -11.07 -8.59 1.85
N ALA A 200 -9.84 -8.72 1.33
CA ALA A 200 -9.61 -9.20 -0.03
C ALA A 200 -8.24 -9.87 -0.16
N MET A 201 -8.16 -10.82 -1.09
CA MET A 201 -6.91 -11.48 -1.48
C MET A 201 -6.70 -11.30 -2.97
N TYR A 202 -5.44 -11.08 -3.36
CA TYR A 202 -5.04 -10.89 -4.76
C TYR A 202 -4.01 -11.95 -5.16
N PRO A 203 -4.45 -13.18 -5.50
CA PRO A 203 -3.58 -14.14 -6.17
C PRO A 203 -3.15 -13.58 -7.53
N ALA A 204 -1.84 -13.56 -7.79
CA ALA A 204 -1.28 -13.07 -9.04
C ALA A 204 -0.61 -14.24 -9.79
N TYR A 205 -0.83 -14.30 -11.09
CA TYR A 205 -0.21 -15.27 -11.98
C TYR A 205 0.81 -14.52 -12.84
N PHE A 206 2.10 -14.80 -12.64
CA PHE A 206 3.20 -14.19 -13.42
C PHE A 206 3.84 -15.19 -14.40
N VAL A 207 3.66 -16.48 -14.14
CA VAL A 207 4.19 -17.59 -14.93
C VAL A 207 3.09 -18.61 -15.22
N ASP A 208 3.25 -19.38 -16.29
CA ASP A 208 2.40 -20.53 -16.61
C ASP A 208 2.76 -21.78 -15.79
N SER A 209 2.07 -22.89 -16.05
CA SER A 209 2.28 -24.17 -15.35
C SER A 209 3.66 -24.79 -15.59
N GLU A 210 4.41 -24.33 -16.59
CA GLU A 210 5.78 -24.77 -16.88
C GLU A 210 6.82 -23.80 -16.28
N GLY A 211 6.38 -22.71 -15.66
CA GLY A 211 7.24 -21.69 -15.06
C GLY A 211 7.73 -20.63 -16.05
N ASN A 212 7.21 -20.60 -17.29
CA ASN A 212 7.55 -19.57 -18.26
C ASN A 212 6.74 -18.30 -17.98
N LYS A 213 7.32 -17.12 -18.22
CA LYS A 213 6.60 -15.85 -18.03
C LYS A 213 5.36 -15.79 -18.94
N LEU A 214 4.26 -15.27 -18.39
CA LEU A 214 3.07 -14.99 -19.20
C LEU A 214 3.38 -13.86 -20.19
N ILE A 215 3.09 -14.10 -21.48
CA ILE A 215 3.24 -13.11 -22.55
C ILE A 215 1.94 -13.02 -23.36
N GLY A 216 1.51 -11.80 -23.69
CA GLY A 216 0.21 -11.58 -24.35
C GLY A 216 0.04 -12.27 -25.72
N ALA A 217 1.16 -12.58 -26.40
CA ALA A 217 1.15 -13.29 -27.69
C ALA A 217 0.67 -14.75 -27.58
N ASN A 218 0.71 -15.33 -26.39
CA ASN A 218 0.30 -16.71 -26.15
C ASN A 218 -1.18 -16.80 -25.73
N ARG A 219 -1.70 -18.03 -25.79
CA ARG A 219 -3.02 -18.37 -25.29
C ARG A 219 -2.86 -19.19 -24.02
N TYR A 220 -3.65 -18.87 -23.01
CA TYR A 220 -3.63 -19.54 -21.72
C TYR A 220 -5.02 -20.00 -21.34
N GLU A 221 -5.09 -21.03 -20.50
CA GLU A 221 -6.33 -21.55 -19.94
C GLU A 221 -6.24 -21.54 -18.42
N LEU A 222 -7.26 -21.00 -17.77
CA LEU A 222 -7.44 -21.12 -16.33
C LEU A 222 -8.66 -21.99 -16.06
N ARG A 223 -8.42 -23.20 -15.55
CA ARG A 223 -9.49 -24.17 -15.26
C ARG A 223 -9.80 -24.19 -13.76
N PHE A 224 -11.06 -23.98 -13.43
CA PHE A 224 -11.64 -24.32 -12.13
C PHE A 224 -12.37 -25.67 -12.25
N PRO A 225 -11.93 -26.72 -11.53
CA PRO A 225 -12.65 -27.98 -11.49
C PRO A 225 -14.08 -27.82 -10.93
N PRO A 226 -14.97 -28.81 -11.12
CA PRO A 226 -16.32 -28.77 -10.57
C PRO A 226 -16.34 -28.50 -9.07
N GLY A 227 -17.10 -27.49 -8.64
CA GLY A 227 -17.21 -27.09 -7.24
C GLY A 227 -15.95 -26.39 -6.66
N GLN A 228 -14.96 -26.07 -7.48
CA GLN A 228 -13.68 -25.45 -7.07
C GLN A 228 -13.55 -23.99 -7.55
N LEU A 229 -14.67 -23.28 -7.68
CA LEU A 229 -14.64 -21.82 -7.84
C LEU A 229 -14.02 -21.17 -6.58
N PRO A 230 -13.44 -19.96 -6.68
CA PRO A 230 -12.86 -19.27 -5.54
C PRO A 230 -13.83 -19.20 -4.34
N PRO A 231 -13.42 -19.64 -3.13
CA PRO A 231 -14.27 -19.68 -1.96
C PRO A 231 -14.34 -18.29 -1.31
N VAL A 232 -15.27 -17.46 -1.80
CA VAL A 232 -15.44 -16.07 -1.36
C VAL A 232 -16.76 -15.85 -0.64
N GLY A 233 -16.78 -14.95 0.34
CA GLY A 233 -18.01 -14.52 1.03
C GLY A 233 -18.80 -13.45 0.25
N ALA A 234 -18.16 -12.73 -0.66
CA ALA A 234 -18.76 -11.65 -1.46
C ALA A 234 -18.70 -11.94 -2.96
N SER A 235 -17.53 -11.76 -3.58
CA SER A 235 -17.33 -11.99 -5.01
C SER A 235 -15.88 -12.27 -5.34
N TRP A 236 -15.63 -12.94 -6.46
CA TRP A 236 -14.31 -13.08 -7.07
C TRP A 236 -14.31 -12.45 -8.45
N SER A 237 -13.12 -12.02 -8.89
CA SER A 237 -12.87 -11.45 -10.20
C SER A 237 -11.47 -11.82 -10.71
N LEU A 238 -11.31 -11.78 -12.03
CA LEU A 238 -10.08 -12.02 -12.76
C LEU A 238 -9.88 -10.88 -13.77
N THR A 239 -8.73 -10.23 -13.67
CA THR A 239 -8.38 -9.03 -14.44
C THR A 239 -6.97 -9.18 -14.99
N MET A 240 -6.76 -8.70 -16.22
CA MET A 240 -5.46 -8.75 -16.89
C MET A 240 -4.78 -7.37 -16.85
N TYR A 241 -3.48 -7.36 -16.54
CA TYR A 241 -2.67 -6.15 -16.46
C TYR A 241 -1.43 -6.26 -17.34
N ASP A 242 -1.08 -5.17 -18.02
CA ASP A 242 0.15 -5.06 -18.78
C ASP A 242 1.35 -4.83 -17.87
N GLN A 243 2.48 -5.46 -18.17
CA GLN A 243 3.70 -5.36 -17.39
C GLN A 243 4.79 -4.61 -18.18
N PRO A 244 5.64 -3.80 -17.53
CA PRO A 244 5.82 -3.66 -16.09
C PRO A 244 4.94 -2.57 -15.45
N ALA A 245 4.13 -1.85 -16.22
CA ALA A 245 3.35 -0.72 -15.73
C ALA A 245 2.26 -1.13 -14.72
N SER A 246 1.81 -2.38 -14.76
CA SER A 246 0.70 -2.93 -13.97
C SER A 246 -0.58 -2.12 -14.15
N LEU A 247 -0.92 -1.82 -15.41
CA LEU A 247 -2.13 -1.10 -15.82
C LEU A 247 -3.07 -2.02 -16.59
N LEU A 248 -4.37 -1.70 -16.60
CA LEU A 248 -5.38 -2.50 -17.30
C LEU A 248 -5.05 -2.61 -18.80
N VAL A 249 -5.21 -3.81 -19.35
CA VAL A 249 -5.08 -4.04 -20.80
C VAL A 249 -6.39 -3.67 -21.47
N SER A 250 -6.33 -2.88 -22.55
CA SER A 250 -7.51 -2.59 -23.37
C SER A 250 -7.95 -3.82 -24.16
N SER A 251 -9.19 -4.26 -23.96
CA SER A 251 -9.78 -5.38 -24.71
C SER A 251 -10.68 -4.88 -25.86
N PRO A 252 -10.50 -5.32 -27.13
CA PRO A 252 -11.36 -4.96 -28.26
C PRO A 252 -12.79 -5.45 -28.14
N ILE A 253 -13.06 -6.39 -27.22
CA ILE A 253 -14.40 -6.88 -26.89
C ILE A 253 -14.96 -6.21 -25.63
N GLU A 254 -14.33 -5.11 -25.19
CA GLU A 254 -14.66 -4.33 -23.99
C GLU A 254 -14.83 -5.21 -22.74
N ARG A 255 -13.98 -6.22 -22.63
CA ARG A 255 -14.00 -7.18 -21.53
C ARG A 255 -12.66 -7.23 -20.83
N ASP A 256 -12.52 -6.29 -19.91
CA ASP A 256 -11.32 -6.13 -19.09
C ASP A 256 -11.42 -6.91 -17.77
N LEU A 257 -12.58 -7.56 -17.52
CA LEU A 257 -12.92 -8.25 -16.27
C LEU A 257 -13.77 -9.50 -16.53
N LEU A 258 -13.45 -10.59 -15.82
CA LEU A 258 -14.34 -11.74 -15.63
C LEU A 258 -14.64 -11.88 -14.13
N ASN A 259 -15.89 -12.10 -13.74
CA ASN A 259 -16.22 -12.18 -12.30
C ASN A 259 -17.42 -13.08 -11.99
N SER A 260 -17.60 -13.33 -10.69
CA SER A 260 -18.71 -14.12 -10.13
C SER A 260 -20.13 -13.61 -10.46
N LYS A 261 -20.31 -12.36 -10.89
CA LYS A 261 -21.63 -11.86 -11.32
C LYS A 261 -21.98 -12.28 -12.75
N MET A 262 -21.02 -12.83 -13.50
CA MET A 262 -21.18 -13.29 -14.87
C MET A 262 -21.38 -14.80 -14.98
N LEU A 263 -21.48 -15.54 -13.86
CA LEU A 263 -21.53 -17.01 -13.86
C LEU A 263 -22.61 -17.59 -14.77
N GLU A 264 -23.80 -16.99 -14.81
CA GLU A 264 -24.91 -17.44 -15.68
C GLU A 264 -24.62 -17.26 -17.18
N GLN A 265 -23.65 -16.40 -17.53
CA GLN A 265 -23.24 -16.13 -18.91
C GLN A 265 -22.08 -17.03 -19.34
N PHE A 266 -21.45 -17.75 -18.41
CA PHE A 266 -20.31 -18.60 -18.72
C PHE A 266 -20.74 -19.95 -19.27
N HIS A 267 -19.88 -20.48 -20.14
CA HIS A 267 -20.03 -21.83 -20.68
C HIS A 267 -19.22 -22.77 -19.80
N TYR A 268 -19.90 -23.77 -19.24
CA TYR A 268 -19.28 -24.78 -18.40
C TYR A 268 -18.83 -25.98 -19.24
N ASP A 269 -17.77 -26.62 -18.77
CA ASP A 269 -17.23 -27.85 -19.35
C ASP A 269 -18.22 -29.01 -19.13
N ALA A 270 -18.05 -30.09 -19.90
CA ALA A 270 -18.93 -31.27 -19.82
C ALA A 270 -18.94 -31.93 -18.43
N ASP A 271 -17.87 -31.78 -17.64
CA ASP A 271 -17.77 -32.28 -16.27
C ASP A 271 -18.33 -31.30 -15.22
N GLY A 272 -18.82 -30.13 -15.62
CA GLY A 272 -19.29 -29.06 -14.74
C GLY A 272 -18.19 -28.12 -14.26
N GLY A 273 -16.97 -28.23 -14.79
CA GLY A 273 -15.89 -27.27 -14.56
C GLY A 273 -16.09 -25.95 -15.31
N LEU A 274 -15.28 -24.94 -14.99
CA LEU A 274 -15.22 -23.68 -15.70
C LEU A 274 -13.79 -23.46 -16.23
N THR A 275 -13.63 -23.45 -17.55
CA THR A 275 -12.36 -23.10 -18.20
C THR A 275 -12.44 -21.71 -18.82
N LEU A 276 -11.59 -20.79 -18.33
CA LEU A 276 -11.47 -19.43 -18.85
C LEU A 276 -10.31 -19.37 -19.84
N LEU A 277 -10.59 -18.96 -21.08
CA LEU A 277 -9.58 -18.75 -22.11
C LEU A 277 -9.06 -17.33 -22.03
N LEU A 278 -7.75 -17.19 -21.82
CA LEU A 278 -7.06 -15.91 -21.64
C LEU A 278 -6.11 -15.68 -22.81
N ARG A 279 -6.22 -14.51 -23.44
CA ARG A 279 -5.28 -14.05 -24.46
C ARG A 279 -5.31 -12.53 -24.50
N SER A 280 -4.17 -11.92 -24.81
CA SER A 280 -4.19 -10.54 -25.25
C SER A 280 -4.88 -10.46 -26.62
N PRO A 281 -5.57 -9.35 -26.93
CA PRO A 281 -5.94 -9.04 -28.31
C PRO A 281 -4.75 -9.07 -29.28
#